data_AF-A0A940NST2-F1
#
_entry.id   AF-A0A940NST2-F1
#
_cell.length_a   1.000
_cell.length_b   1.000
_cell.length_c   1.000
_cell.angle_alpha   90.00
_cell.angle_beta   90.00
_cell.angle_gamma   90.00
#
_symmetry.space_group_name_H-M   'P 1'
#
loop_
_entity.id
_entity.type
_entity.pdbx_description
1 polymer ?
#
loop_
_entity_poly.entity_id
_entity_poly.type
_entity_poly.pdbx_seq_one_letter_code
_entity_poly.pdbx_strand_id
1 'polypeptide(L)' 'EARIMALADVFDALVSKRCYKEPLTPDDAFAIIEQSLGAQFDPMLGTVFLKCRAELTAFYQNLDCS' A
#
# COMPACT_ATOMS: atom_id res chain seq x y z
N GLU A 1 -18.14 -5.63 3.89
CA GLU A 1 -16.89 -5.50 3.11
C GLU A 1 -15.99 -4.40 3.70
N ALA A 2 -15.16 -4.73 4.71
CA ALA A 2 -14.28 -3.77 5.40
C ALA A 2 -12.79 -4.13 5.30
N ARG A 3 -12.46 -5.29 4.73
CA ARG A 3 -11.09 -5.84 4.71
C ARG A 3 -10.16 -5.11 3.73
N ILE A 4 -10.70 -4.71 2.57
CA ILE A 4 -9.97 -3.91 1.58
C ILE A 4 -9.73 -2.50 2.11
N MET A 5 -10.73 -1.92 2.79
CA MET A 5 -10.63 -0.58 3.38
C MET A 5 -9.55 -0.54 4.47
N ALA A 6 -9.48 -1.55 5.35
CA ALA A 6 -8.42 -1.66 6.34
C ALA A 6 -7.03 -1.80 5.72
N LEU A 7 -6.90 -2.54 4.61
CA LEU A 7 -5.64 -2.68 3.87
C LEU A 7 -5.19 -1.36 3.23
N ALA A 8 -6.15 -0.63 2.64
CA ALA A 8 -5.89 0.68 2.05
C ALA A 8 -5.49 1.72 3.11
N ASP A 9 -6.11 1.69 4.29
CA ASP A 9 -5.76 2.58 5.41
C ASP A 9 -4.34 2.31 5.94
N VAL A 10 -3.96 1.03 6.05
CA VAL A 10 -2.59 0.63 6.41
C VAL A 10 -1.59 1.06 5.34
N PHE A 11 -1.91 0.85 4.06
CA PHE A 11 -1.05 1.32 2.96
C PHE A 11 -0.89 2.84 3.02
N ASP A 12 -1.99 3.58 3.11
CA ASP A 12 -1.96 5.04 3.21
C ASP A 12 -1.13 5.46 4.43
N ALA A 13 -1.28 4.82 5.59
CA ALA A 13 -0.45 5.11 6.76
C ALA A 13 1.06 4.83 6.57
N LEU A 14 1.44 3.93 5.67
CA LEU A 14 2.85 3.61 5.33
C LEU A 14 3.45 4.60 4.33
N VAL A 15 2.69 5.01 3.31
CA VAL A 15 3.13 6.02 2.31
C VAL A 15 2.88 7.46 2.75
N SER A 16 1.97 7.67 3.70
CA SER A 16 1.60 9.00 4.21
C SER A 16 2.74 9.58 5.05
N LYS A 17 3.22 10.72 4.58
CA LYS A 17 4.36 11.47 5.06
C LYS A 17 4.06 12.04 6.45
N ARG A 18 4.36 11.32 7.53
CA ARG A 18 4.51 11.99 8.84
C ARG A 18 5.75 12.86 8.75
N CYS A 19 5.62 14.17 8.96
CA CYS A 19 6.65 15.23 8.90
C CYS A 19 8.05 14.94 9.46
N TYR A 20 8.28 13.80 10.11
CA TYR A 20 9.52 13.40 10.79
C TYR A 20 10.14 12.09 10.26
N LYS A 21 9.57 11.44 9.24
CA LYS A 21 10.18 10.28 8.56
C LYS A 21 9.99 10.40 7.06
N GLU A 22 11.03 10.06 6.31
CA GLU A 22 10.94 9.91 4.85
C GLU A 22 9.82 8.91 4.53
N PRO A 23 8.88 9.27 3.63
CA PRO A 23 7.81 8.38 3.25
C PRO A 23 8.43 7.14 2.58
N LEU A 24 7.91 5.96 2.92
CA LEU A 24 8.30 4.74 2.24
C LEU A 24 7.89 4.84 0.77
N THR A 25 8.70 4.27 -0.11
CA THR A 25 8.29 4.17 -1.51
C THR A 25 7.03 3.31 -1.60
N PRO A 26 6.18 3.51 -2.62
CA PRO A 26 5.03 2.64 -2.84
C PRO A 26 5.45 1.17 -2.84
N ASP A 27 6.58 0.85 -3.48
CA ASP A 27 7.15 -0.50 -3.58
C ASP A 27 7.49 -1.10 -2.21
N ASP A 28 8.12 -0.34 -1.31
CA ASP A 28 8.41 -0.78 0.06
C ASP A 28 7.11 -1.04 0.85
N ALA A 29 6.11 -0.16 0.70
CA ALA A 29 4.82 -0.34 1.35
C ALA A 29 4.09 -1.59 0.82
N PHE A 30 4.17 -1.87 -0.49
CA PHE A 30 3.67 -3.11 -1.08
C PHE A 30 4.40 -4.33 -0.52
N ALA A 31 5.73 -4.29 -0.39
CA ALA A 31 6.51 -5.40 0.14
C ALA A 31 6.16 -5.73 1.61
N ILE A 32 5.94 -4.71 2.45
CA ILE A 32 5.50 -4.89 3.85
C ILE A 32 4.11 -5.53 3.91
N ILE A 33 3.20 -5.06 3.05
CA ILE A 33 1.86 -5.64 2.94
C ILE A 33 1.93 -7.08 2.44
N GLU A 34 2.75 -7.37 1.42
CA GLU A 34 2.95 -8.71 0.88
C GLU A 34 3.48 -9.68 1.93
N GLN A 35 4.42 -9.26 2.79
CA GLN A 35 4.88 -10.08 3.92
C GLN A 35 3.78 -10.34 4.97
N SER A 36 2.78 -9.45 5.06
CA SER A 36 1.66 -9.58 5.98
C SER A 36 0.49 -10.39 5.39
N LEU A 37 0.47 -10.59 4.06
CA LEU A 37 -0.49 -11.45 3.36
C LEU A 37 -0.21 -12.92 3.68
N GLY A 38 -1.27 -13.68 3.97
CA GLY A 38 -1.18 -15.09 4.38
C GLY A 38 -1.00 -15.29 5.89
N ALA A 39 -0.48 -14.31 6.61
CA ALA A 39 -0.38 -14.34 8.07
C ALA A 39 -1.50 -13.55 8.76
N GLN A 40 -1.60 -12.25 8.45
CA GLN A 40 -2.56 -11.33 9.08
C GLN A 40 -3.72 -10.96 8.13
N PHE A 41 -3.48 -11.03 6.83
CA PHE A 41 -4.45 -10.75 5.78
C PHE A 41 -4.69 -11.97 4.89
N ASP A 42 -5.86 -12.05 4.26
CA ASP A 42 -6.15 -13.12 3.30
C ASP A 42 -5.20 -13.04 2.10
N PRO A 43 -4.66 -14.17 1.61
CA PRO A 43 -3.97 -14.19 0.33
C PRO A 43 -4.87 -13.73 -0.82
N MET A 44 -6.20 -13.91 -0.73
CA MET A 44 -7.15 -13.42 -1.72
C MET A 44 -7.21 -11.88 -1.77
N LEU A 45 -7.04 -11.20 -0.62
CA LEU A 45 -6.91 -9.74 -0.58
C LEU A 45 -5.65 -9.28 -1.30
N GLY A 46 -4.58 -10.06 -1.25
CA GLY A 46 -3.34 -9.82 -1.99
C GLY A 46 -3.58 -9.68 -3.48
N THR A 47 -4.34 -10.60 -4.05
CA THR A 47 -4.68 -10.59 -5.49
C THR A 47 -5.51 -9.36 -5.86
N VAL A 48 -6.45 -8.95 -5.01
CA VAL A 48 -7.26 -7.75 -5.23
C VAL A 48 -6.41 -6.48 -5.08
N PHE A 49 -5.54 -6.44 -4.09
CA PHE A 49 -4.66 -5.31 -3.82
C PHE A 49 -3.60 -5.12 -4.92
N LEU A 50 -3.03 -6.22 -5.43
CA LEU A 50 -2.12 -6.20 -6.59
C LEU A 50 -2.79 -5.65 -7.86
N LYS A 51 -4.11 -5.79 -8.02
CA LYS A 51 -4.84 -5.11 -9.10
C LYS A 51 -4.88 -3.60 -8.89
N CYS A 52 -5.09 -3.15 -7.66
CA CYS A 52 -5.05 -1.73 -7.30
C CYS A 52 -3.63 -1.15 -7.28
N ARG A 53 -2.59 -1.99 -7.14
CA ARG A 53 -1.18 -1.57 -7.15
C ARG A 53 -0.84 -0.75 -8.38
N ALA A 54 -1.27 -1.18 -9.57
CA ALA A 54 -0.97 -0.47 -10.82
C ALA A 54 -1.48 0.99 -10.81
N GLU A 55 -2.71 1.19 -10.31
CA GLU A 55 -3.32 2.52 -10.19
C GLU A 55 -2.64 3.37 -9.10
N LEU A 56 -2.37 2.77 -7.94
CA LEU A 56 -1.69 3.45 -6.83
C LEU A 56 -0.26 3.87 -7.22
N THR A 57 0.54 2.96 -7.79
CA THR A 57 1.89 3.27 -8.27
C THR A 57 1.86 4.41 -9.28
N ALA A 58 0.91 4.41 -10.23
CA ALA A 58 0.77 5.50 -11.20
C ALA A 58 0.36 6.83 -10.53
N PHE A 59 -0.51 6.81 -9.53
CA PHE A 59 -0.92 7.99 -8.77
C PHE A 59 0.25 8.60 -7.99
N TYR A 60 1.01 7.79 -7.25
CA TYR A 60 2.16 8.25 -6.47
C TYR A 60 3.37 8.64 -7.33
N GLN A 61 3.64 7.95 -8.45
CA GLN A 61 4.68 8.38 -9.40
C GLN A 61 4.42 9.77 -9.98
N ASN A 62 3.15 10.18 -10.13
CA ASN A 62 2.80 11.54 -10.56
C ASN A 62 2.96 12.58 -9.43
N LEU A 63 2.96 12.17 -8.16
CA LEU A 63 3.16 13.05 -7.00
C LEU A 63 4.63 13.31 -6.68
N ASP A 64 5.51 12.34 -6.95
CA ASP A 64 6.96 12.47 -6.74
C ASP A 64 7.69 13.23 -7.88
N CYS A 65 6.97 13.55 -8.96
CA CYS A 65 7.47 14.36 -10.07
C CYS A 65 7.05 15.83 -9.90
N SER A 66 7.55 16.51 -8.86
CA SER A 66 7.43 17.97 -8.66
C SER A 66 8.60 18.52 -7.83
#